data_AF-A0A9X2EDY0-F1
#
_entry.id   AF-A0A9X2EDY0-F1
#
_cell.length_a   1.000
_cell.length_b   1.000
_cell.length_c   1.000
_cell.angle_alpha   90.00
_cell.angle_beta   90.00
_cell.angle_gamma   90.00
#
_symmetry.space_group_name_H-M   'P 1'
#
loop_
_entity.id
_entity.type
_entity.pdbx_description
1 polymer ?
#
loop_
_entity_poly.entity_id
_entity_poly.type
_entity_poly.pdbx_seq_one_letter_code
_entity_poly.pdbx_strand_id
1 'polypeptide(L)'
;MQSAIVAATVVSTILLWVGIVAQLVLRRGEPHREVLFATGAYALVATLFLPPVAVRAAELLGSDRPCNIFLNVWNVITSGLMIVAIVAPRGWRAAVSAGWVTVAVAAGVWWMAVMFVPSPAGCVTSLDVPATSIYWWLLICWHLLAHAVVLVAVFRDLGMVAPQSRWARIGVWWYVVGYTASGTYWLTLVVVLLTERRFPVLTVVANSGWYPLTVMALTGAVWWPVGAWLVFYGRAVADFRSAWRGLAERGWSRAEREEFWAQSLRGWYLSPAKAAYRVRVAEADHAISRAGEKRGQ
;
A
#
# COMPACT_ATOMS: atom_id res chain seq x y z
N MET A 1 -21.67 -18.59 -0.34
CA MET A 1 -20.19 -18.45 -0.40
C MET A 1 -19.76 -17.25 -1.24
N GLN A 2 -20.24 -17.10 -2.48
CA GLN A 2 -19.89 -15.98 -3.36
C GLN A 2 -20.16 -14.59 -2.74
N SER A 3 -21.33 -14.37 -2.15
CA SER A 3 -21.66 -13.08 -1.50
C SER A 3 -20.72 -12.72 -0.34
N ALA A 4 -20.22 -13.73 0.40
CA ALA A 4 -19.25 -13.52 1.48
C ALA A 4 -17.87 -13.14 0.94
N ILE A 5 -17.43 -13.77 -0.16
CA ILE A 5 -16.18 -13.42 -0.84
C ILE A 5 -16.26 -11.97 -1.37
N VAL A 6 -17.36 -11.62 -2.03
CA VAL A 6 -17.57 -10.26 -2.54
C VAL A 6 -17.56 -9.24 -1.39
N ALA A 7 -18.28 -9.51 -0.30
CA ALA A 7 -18.29 -8.64 0.87
C ALA A 7 -16.88 -8.49 1.47
N ALA A 8 -16.13 -9.59 1.61
CA ALA A 8 -14.76 -9.55 2.11
C ALA A 8 -13.85 -8.70 1.21
N THR A 9 -13.89 -8.89 -0.11
CA THR A 9 -13.08 -8.11 -1.06
C THR A 9 -13.44 -6.63 -1.04
N VAL A 10 -14.73 -6.28 -0.95
CA VAL A 10 -15.19 -4.88 -0.83
C VAL A 10 -14.66 -4.26 0.45
N VAL A 11 -14.86 -4.91 1.60
CA VAL A 11 -14.38 -4.43 2.91
C VAL A 11 -12.86 -4.28 2.89
N SER A 12 -12.14 -5.27 2.38
CA SER A 12 -10.68 -5.21 2.25
C SER A 12 -10.23 -4.05 1.35
N THR A 13 -10.90 -3.78 0.24
CA THR A 13 -10.54 -2.67 -0.65
C THR A 13 -10.81 -1.30 -0.01
N ILE A 14 -11.92 -1.14 0.71
CA ILE A 14 -12.21 0.08 1.49
C ILE A 14 -11.12 0.29 2.53
N LEU A 15 -10.81 -0.77 3.28
CA LEU A 15 -9.75 -0.75 4.28
C LEU A 15 -8.41 -0.39 3.61
N LEU A 16 -8.05 -0.99 2.48
CA LEU A 16 -6.83 -0.67 1.75
C LEU A 16 -6.72 0.83 1.46
N TRP A 17 -7.77 1.45 0.93
CA TRP A 17 -7.80 2.90 0.66
C TRP A 17 -7.64 3.76 1.91
N VAL A 18 -8.43 3.46 2.96
CA VAL A 18 -8.34 4.18 4.24
C VAL A 18 -6.94 4.08 4.82
N GLY A 19 -6.34 2.89 4.77
CA GLY A 19 -4.98 2.66 5.22
C GLY A 19 -3.94 3.43 4.38
N ILE A 20 -4.11 3.52 3.06
CA ILE A 20 -3.22 4.30 2.18
C ILE A 20 -3.29 5.78 2.55
N VAL A 21 -4.50 6.33 2.73
CA VAL A 21 -4.70 7.72 3.15
C VAL A 21 -4.08 7.96 4.52
N ALA A 22 -4.30 7.06 5.47
CA ALA A 22 -3.68 7.15 6.79
C ALA A 22 -2.14 7.16 6.67
N GLN A 23 -1.54 6.24 5.90
CA GLN A 23 -0.10 6.22 5.71
C GLN A 23 0.42 7.47 4.99
N LEU A 24 -0.30 8.02 4.01
CA LEU A 24 0.08 9.27 3.34
C LEU A 24 0.13 10.44 4.32
N VAL A 25 -0.76 10.48 5.30
CA VAL A 25 -0.77 11.50 6.36
C VAL A 25 0.34 11.24 7.37
N LEU A 26 0.49 10.00 7.82
CA LEU A 26 1.41 9.62 8.89
C LEU A 26 2.89 9.62 8.45
N ARG A 27 3.16 9.30 7.18
CA ARG A 27 4.52 9.19 6.62
C ARG A 27 4.90 10.38 5.75
N ARG A 28 4.34 11.56 6.07
CA ARG A 28 4.75 12.82 5.44
C ARG A 28 6.22 13.12 5.77
N GLY A 29 7.13 12.57 4.98
CA GLY A 29 8.55 12.96 4.90
C GLY A 29 9.50 11.78 4.80
N GLU A 30 8.97 10.55 4.89
CA GLU A 30 9.81 9.36 4.97
C GLU A 30 10.31 8.89 3.59
N PRO A 31 11.50 8.25 3.53
CA PRO A 31 11.86 7.41 2.39
C PRO A 31 10.80 6.29 2.26
N HIS A 32 10.58 5.70 1.07
CA HIS A 32 9.56 4.67 0.78
C HIS A 32 8.17 5.16 0.35
N ARG A 33 8.01 6.45 0.02
CA ARG A 33 6.74 6.97 -0.55
C ARG A 33 6.42 6.33 -1.90
N GLU A 34 7.42 5.89 -2.65
CA GLU A 34 7.24 5.28 -3.97
C GLU A 34 6.42 3.99 -3.90
N VAL A 35 6.69 3.15 -2.91
CA VAL A 35 5.96 1.88 -2.69
C VAL A 35 4.52 2.17 -2.30
N LEU A 36 4.27 3.23 -1.52
CA LEU A 36 2.92 3.66 -1.15
C LEU A 36 2.14 4.17 -2.37
N PHE A 37 2.77 4.93 -3.27
CA PHE A 37 2.14 5.35 -4.54
C PHE A 37 1.89 4.16 -5.48
N ALA A 38 2.83 3.22 -5.59
CA ALA A 38 2.63 1.98 -6.32
C ALA A 38 1.47 1.16 -5.72
N THR A 39 1.32 1.17 -4.40
CA THR A 39 0.19 0.49 -3.72
C THR A 39 -1.13 1.22 -4.01
N GLY A 40 -1.12 2.55 -4.10
CA GLY A 40 -2.27 3.35 -4.56
C GLY A 40 -2.68 3.02 -6.00
N ALA A 41 -1.72 2.88 -6.92
CA ALA A 41 -1.99 2.46 -8.29
C ALA A 41 -2.62 1.05 -8.34
N TYR A 42 -2.15 0.12 -7.49
CA TYR A 42 -2.77 -1.19 -7.34
C TYR A 42 -4.19 -1.10 -6.75
N ALA A 43 -4.40 -0.27 -5.74
CA ALA A 43 -5.71 -0.11 -5.12
C ALA A 43 -6.76 0.40 -6.13
N LEU A 44 -6.36 1.25 -7.08
CA LEU A 44 -7.21 1.67 -8.20
C LEU A 44 -7.65 0.49 -9.07
N VAL A 45 -6.74 -0.44 -9.38
CA VAL A 45 -7.09 -1.69 -10.08
C VAL A 45 -8.09 -2.48 -9.28
N ALA A 46 -7.75 -2.83 -8.03
CA ALA A 46 -8.57 -3.68 -7.18
C ALA A 46 -10.00 -3.14 -7.05
N THR A 47 -10.12 -1.80 -7.00
CA THR A 47 -11.41 -1.10 -6.94
C THR A 47 -12.25 -1.34 -8.20
N LEU A 48 -11.68 -1.23 -9.39
CA LEU A 48 -12.42 -1.44 -10.64
C LEU A 48 -12.83 -2.89 -10.86
N PHE A 49 -12.09 -3.84 -10.28
CA PHE A 49 -12.44 -5.26 -10.31
C PHE A 49 -13.42 -5.67 -9.20
N LEU A 50 -13.88 -4.75 -8.34
CA LEU A 50 -14.99 -5.03 -7.43
C LEU A 50 -16.27 -5.26 -8.23
N PRO A 51 -17.05 -6.32 -7.98
CA PRO A 51 -18.27 -6.62 -8.73
C PRO A 51 -19.24 -5.43 -8.90
N PRO A 52 -19.59 -4.63 -7.87
CA PRO A 52 -20.48 -3.49 -8.05
C PRO A 52 -19.88 -2.39 -8.93
N VAL A 53 -18.56 -2.20 -8.88
CA VAL A 53 -17.86 -1.19 -9.68
C VAL A 53 -17.73 -1.65 -11.12
N ALA A 54 -17.36 -2.92 -11.35
CA ALA A 54 -17.24 -3.51 -12.68
C ALA A 54 -18.57 -3.49 -13.45
N VAL A 55 -19.69 -3.80 -12.79
CA VAL A 55 -21.03 -3.70 -13.40
C VAL A 55 -21.33 -2.26 -13.77
N ARG A 56 -21.12 -1.31 -12.86
CA ARG A 56 -21.41 0.11 -13.14
C ARG A 56 -20.49 0.68 -14.24
N ALA A 57 -19.23 0.29 -14.25
CA ALA A 57 -18.29 0.67 -15.30
C ALA A 57 -18.70 0.09 -16.66
N ALA A 58 -19.19 -1.15 -16.69
CA ALA A 58 -19.73 -1.74 -17.91
C ALA A 58 -20.95 -0.99 -18.42
N GLU A 59 -21.91 -0.66 -17.57
CA GLU A 59 -23.08 0.16 -17.94
C GLU A 59 -22.68 1.52 -18.53
N LEU A 60 -21.74 2.22 -17.89
CA LEU A 60 -21.24 3.52 -18.35
C LEU A 60 -20.51 3.44 -19.69
N LEU A 61 -19.93 2.29 -20.00
CA LEU A 61 -19.19 2.03 -21.25
C LEU A 61 -20.05 1.31 -22.29
N GLY A 62 -21.36 1.15 -22.05
CA GLY A 62 -22.28 0.50 -22.98
C GLY A 62 -22.03 -1.00 -23.16
N SER A 63 -21.48 -1.67 -22.16
CA SER A 63 -21.19 -3.11 -22.16
C SER A 63 -22.24 -3.91 -21.38
N ASP A 64 -22.76 -4.95 -22.02
CA ASP A 64 -23.68 -5.92 -21.39
C ASP A 64 -22.96 -6.85 -20.40
N ARG A 65 -21.63 -6.80 -20.34
CA ARG A 65 -20.81 -7.64 -19.45
C ARG A 65 -19.89 -6.79 -18.56
N PRO A 66 -19.67 -7.18 -17.29
CA PRO A 66 -18.76 -6.51 -16.36
C PRO A 66 -17.28 -6.62 -16.76
N CYS A 67 -16.96 -7.36 -17.82
CA CYS A 67 -15.64 -7.42 -18.45
C CYS A 67 -15.63 -6.50 -19.68
N ASN A 68 -14.64 -5.62 -19.78
CA ASN A 68 -14.43 -4.82 -20.99
C ASN A 68 -12.94 -4.57 -21.23
N ILE A 69 -12.59 -4.22 -22.46
CA ILE A 69 -11.23 -3.83 -22.86
C ILE A 69 -10.67 -2.76 -21.93
N PHE A 70 -11.53 -1.83 -21.50
CA PHE A 70 -11.15 -0.77 -20.59
C PHE A 70 -10.54 -1.31 -19.29
N LEU A 71 -11.10 -2.35 -18.66
CA LEU A 71 -10.52 -2.93 -17.44
C LEU A 71 -9.13 -3.53 -17.68
N ASN A 72 -8.93 -4.22 -18.81
CA ASN A 72 -7.64 -4.80 -19.15
C ASN A 72 -6.58 -3.72 -19.43
N VAL A 73 -6.94 -2.69 -20.19
CA VAL A 73 -6.07 -1.55 -20.49
C VAL A 73 -5.79 -0.72 -19.25
N TRP A 74 -6.80 -0.50 -18.41
CA TRP A 74 -6.64 0.18 -17.14
C TRP A 74 -5.64 -0.56 -16.25
N ASN A 75 -5.73 -1.89 -16.18
CA ASN A 75 -4.83 -2.73 -15.42
C ASN A 75 -3.37 -2.60 -15.90
N VAL A 76 -3.16 -2.47 -17.22
CA VAL A 76 -1.84 -2.16 -17.80
C VAL A 76 -1.35 -0.78 -17.37
N ILE A 77 -2.21 0.23 -17.45
CA ILE A 77 -1.88 1.62 -17.08
C ILE A 77 -1.45 1.70 -15.62
N THR A 78 -2.23 1.14 -14.70
CA THR A 78 -1.93 1.11 -13.27
C THR A 78 -0.67 0.32 -12.93
N SER A 79 -0.42 -0.81 -13.60
CA SER A 79 0.84 -1.54 -13.48
C SER A 79 2.03 -0.70 -13.95
N GLY A 80 1.84 0.08 -15.01
CA GLY A 80 2.83 1.06 -15.44
C GLY A 80 3.04 2.19 -14.46
N LEU A 81 1.97 2.72 -13.84
CA LEU A 81 2.06 3.71 -12.78
C LEU A 81 2.85 3.19 -11.57
N MET A 82 2.74 1.90 -11.23
CA MET A 82 3.59 1.27 -10.22
C MET A 82 5.07 1.38 -10.61
N ILE A 83 5.42 1.02 -11.85
CA ILE A 83 6.80 1.12 -12.35
C ILE A 83 7.27 2.57 -12.32
N VAL A 84 6.47 3.51 -12.84
CA VAL A 84 6.77 4.94 -12.86
C VAL A 84 7.03 5.46 -11.44
N ALA A 85 6.20 5.12 -10.46
CA ALA A 85 6.38 5.52 -9.07
C ALA A 85 7.73 5.04 -8.50
N ILE A 86 8.14 3.80 -8.82
CA ILE A 86 9.41 3.23 -8.35
C ILE A 86 10.62 3.83 -9.07
N VAL A 87 10.54 4.13 -10.37
CA VAL A 87 11.69 4.62 -11.15
C VAL A 87 11.82 6.14 -11.14
N ALA A 88 10.76 6.89 -10.84
CA ALA A 88 10.77 8.35 -10.84
C ALA A 88 11.88 8.99 -9.98
N PRO A 89 12.20 8.49 -8.77
CA PRO A 89 13.32 9.04 -8.00
C PRO A 89 14.69 8.86 -8.64
N ARG A 90 14.82 7.97 -9.64
CA ARG A 90 16.08 7.74 -10.38
C ARG A 90 16.26 8.75 -11.52
N GLY A 91 15.28 9.62 -11.75
CA GLY A 91 15.36 10.73 -12.70
C GLY A 91 14.19 10.77 -13.68
N TRP A 92 13.92 11.98 -14.17
CA TRP A 92 12.86 12.28 -15.14
C TRP A 92 12.86 11.36 -16.37
N ARG A 93 14.04 11.10 -16.95
CA ARG A 93 14.17 10.24 -18.14
C ARG A 93 13.66 8.82 -17.88
N ALA A 94 13.95 8.26 -16.70
CA ALA A 94 13.49 6.91 -16.35
C ALA A 94 11.96 6.87 -16.18
N ALA A 95 11.37 7.89 -15.54
CA ALA A 95 9.92 8.01 -15.42
C ALA A 95 9.23 8.13 -16.78
N VAL A 96 9.75 8.98 -17.66
CA VAL A 96 9.20 9.18 -19.01
C VAL A 96 9.31 7.91 -19.84
N SER A 97 10.46 7.24 -19.82
CA SER A 97 10.63 5.96 -20.53
C SER A 97 9.65 4.91 -20.03
N ALA A 98 9.49 4.75 -18.71
CA ALA A 98 8.50 3.83 -18.15
C ALA A 98 7.06 4.22 -18.56
N GLY A 99 6.74 5.51 -18.58
CA GLY A 99 5.46 6.03 -19.06
C GLY A 99 5.21 5.67 -20.54
N TRP A 100 6.16 5.92 -21.43
CA TRP A 100 6.03 5.59 -22.85
C TRP A 100 5.90 4.10 -23.12
N VAL A 101 6.69 3.26 -22.42
CA VAL A 101 6.55 1.80 -22.53
C VAL A 101 5.16 1.37 -22.06
N THR A 102 4.65 1.94 -20.96
CA THR A 102 3.27 1.67 -20.49
C THR A 102 2.24 2.01 -21.55
N VAL A 103 2.35 3.20 -22.16
CA VAL A 103 1.44 3.65 -23.22
C VAL A 103 1.50 2.71 -24.43
N ALA A 104 2.69 2.29 -24.84
CA ALA A 104 2.87 1.36 -25.95
C ALA A 104 2.23 -0.01 -25.66
N VAL A 105 2.42 -0.55 -24.45
CA VAL A 105 1.80 -1.81 -24.03
C VAL A 105 0.27 -1.67 -23.97
N ALA A 106 -0.24 -0.57 -23.41
CA ALA A 106 -1.67 -0.28 -23.32
C ALA A 106 -2.30 -0.16 -24.72
N ALA A 107 -1.65 0.55 -25.63
CA ALA A 107 -2.07 0.68 -27.02
C ALA A 107 -2.04 -0.67 -27.75
N GLY A 108 -1.01 -1.49 -27.51
CA GLY A 108 -0.91 -2.84 -28.07
C GLY A 108 -2.03 -3.75 -27.59
N VAL A 109 -2.31 -3.75 -26.27
CA VAL A 109 -3.43 -4.50 -25.67
C VAL A 109 -4.76 -4.03 -26.25
N TRP A 110 -5.00 -2.72 -26.30
CA TRP A 110 -6.20 -2.15 -26.91
C TRP A 110 -6.36 -2.57 -28.37
N TRP A 111 -5.31 -2.38 -29.19
CA TRP A 111 -5.31 -2.72 -30.61
C TRP A 111 -5.63 -4.20 -30.84
N MET A 112 -4.94 -5.10 -30.13
CA MET A 112 -5.19 -6.54 -30.22
C MET A 112 -6.62 -6.89 -29.81
N ALA A 113 -7.15 -6.26 -28.76
CA ALA A 113 -8.52 -6.51 -28.36
C ALA A 113 -9.54 -6.11 -29.42
N VAL A 114 -9.38 -4.94 -30.03
CA VAL A 114 -10.25 -4.48 -31.13
C VAL A 114 -10.17 -5.41 -32.34
N MET A 115 -8.97 -5.90 -32.66
CA MET A 115 -8.74 -6.83 -33.77
C MET A 115 -9.34 -8.21 -33.54
N PHE A 116 -9.27 -8.75 -32.32
CA PHE A 116 -9.77 -10.09 -32.00
C PHE A 116 -11.26 -10.13 -31.68
N VAL A 117 -11.82 -9.06 -31.10
CA VAL A 117 -13.23 -8.97 -30.73
C VAL A 117 -13.79 -7.62 -31.18
N PRO A 118 -14.20 -7.49 -32.47
CA PRO A 118 -14.80 -6.26 -33.00
C PRO A 118 -16.23 -6.11 -32.47
N SER A 119 -16.36 -5.70 -31.21
CA SER A 119 -17.61 -5.32 -30.56
C SER A 119 -17.47 -3.92 -29.96
N PRO A 120 -18.49 -3.04 -30.04
CA PRO A 120 -18.43 -1.69 -29.49
C PRO A 120 -18.13 -1.66 -27.97
N ALA A 121 -18.50 -2.72 -27.26
CA ALA A 121 -18.29 -2.90 -25.83
C ALA A 121 -17.08 -3.80 -25.48
N GLY A 122 -16.59 -4.56 -26.47
CA GLY A 122 -15.46 -5.48 -26.41
C GLY A 122 -15.21 -6.08 -25.03
N CYS A 123 -15.90 -7.15 -24.66
CA CYS A 123 -15.41 -7.97 -23.57
C CYS A 123 -14.38 -8.95 -24.15
N VAL A 124 -13.11 -8.82 -23.74
CA VAL A 124 -12.09 -9.83 -24.04
C VAL A 124 -11.91 -10.70 -22.79
N THR A 125 -12.57 -11.85 -22.79
CA THR A 125 -12.28 -12.94 -21.85
C THR A 125 -11.42 -14.02 -22.50
N SER A 126 -10.93 -14.97 -21.69
CA SER A 126 -10.27 -16.18 -22.20
C SER A 126 -11.20 -17.07 -23.03
N LEU A 127 -12.53 -16.81 -22.99
CA LEU A 127 -13.50 -17.48 -23.86
C LEU A 127 -13.52 -16.85 -25.27
N ASP A 128 -13.24 -15.55 -25.37
CA ASP A 128 -13.31 -14.80 -26.64
C ASP A 128 -11.96 -14.81 -27.36
N VAL A 129 -10.86 -14.76 -26.60
CA VAL A 129 -9.49 -14.82 -27.12
C VAL A 129 -8.76 -15.96 -26.42
N PRO A 130 -8.18 -16.94 -27.17
CA PRO A 130 -7.48 -18.06 -26.58
C PRO A 130 -6.50 -17.59 -25.52
N ALA A 131 -6.50 -18.23 -24.35
CA ALA A 131 -5.67 -17.81 -23.24
C ALA A 131 -4.16 -17.83 -23.60
N THR A 132 -3.76 -18.66 -24.57
CA THR A 132 -2.40 -18.73 -25.13
C THR A 132 -2.04 -17.61 -26.11
N SER A 133 -2.96 -16.69 -26.43
CA SER A 133 -2.72 -15.59 -27.37
C SER A 133 -1.70 -14.58 -26.84
N ILE A 134 -1.06 -13.87 -27.76
CA ILE A 134 -0.12 -12.78 -27.45
C ILE A 134 -0.77 -11.66 -26.61
N TYR A 135 -2.10 -11.49 -26.71
CA TYR A 135 -2.86 -10.55 -25.91
C TYR A 135 -2.72 -10.83 -24.40
N TRP A 136 -2.98 -12.06 -23.98
CA TRP A 136 -2.89 -12.46 -22.57
C TRP A 136 -1.44 -12.50 -22.08
N TRP A 137 -0.51 -12.96 -22.93
CA TRP A 137 0.91 -12.92 -22.59
C TRP A 137 1.42 -11.50 -22.33
N LEU A 138 1.10 -10.55 -23.21
CA LEU A 138 1.51 -9.16 -23.04
C LEU A 138 0.97 -8.58 -21.73
N LEU A 139 -0.31 -8.81 -21.45
CA LEU A 139 -0.96 -8.37 -20.22
C LEU A 139 -0.27 -8.97 -18.98
N ILE A 140 -0.12 -10.30 -18.92
CA ILE A 140 0.43 -10.99 -17.74
C ILE A 140 1.91 -10.63 -17.54
N CYS A 141 2.72 -10.61 -18.60
CA CYS A 141 4.14 -10.26 -18.51
C CYS A 141 4.33 -8.83 -17.99
N TRP A 142 3.51 -7.88 -18.43
CA TRP A 142 3.56 -6.51 -17.94
C TRP A 142 3.24 -6.42 -16.44
N HIS A 143 2.24 -7.16 -15.98
CA HIS A 143 1.90 -7.24 -14.56
C HIS A 143 3.04 -7.84 -13.74
N LEU A 144 3.58 -8.98 -14.17
CA LEU A 144 4.69 -9.63 -13.50
C LEU A 144 5.92 -8.72 -13.43
N LEU A 145 6.22 -7.98 -14.50
CA LEU A 145 7.29 -7.00 -14.51
C LEU A 145 7.06 -5.89 -13.49
N ALA A 146 5.86 -5.31 -13.43
CA ALA A 146 5.53 -4.27 -12.45
C ALA A 146 5.70 -4.77 -11.01
N HIS A 147 5.25 -5.98 -10.71
CA HIS A 147 5.41 -6.60 -9.39
C HIS A 147 6.87 -6.88 -9.07
N ALA A 148 7.65 -7.38 -10.03
CA ALA A 148 9.08 -7.62 -9.87
C ALA A 148 9.83 -6.32 -9.55
N VAL A 149 9.56 -5.24 -10.29
CA VAL A 149 10.16 -3.91 -10.05
C VAL A 149 9.84 -3.41 -8.65
N VAL A 150 8.58 -3.53 -8.21
CA VAL A 150 8.18 -3.13 -6.85
C VAL A 150 8.84 -4.01 -5.80
N LEU A 151 8.83 -5.34 -5.96
CA LEU A 151 9.46 -6.27 -5.01
C LEU A 151 10.96 -6.00 -4.88
N VAL A 152 11.68 -5.77 -5.98
CA VAL A 152 13.10 -5.39 -5.95
C VAL A 152 13.31 -4.10 -5.15
N ALA A 153 12.45 -3.10 -5.33
CA ALA A 153 12.53 -1.86 -4.55
C ALA A 153 12.26 -2.12 -3.06
N VAL A 154 11.24 -2.90 -2.72
CA VAL A 154 10.90 -3.27 -1.34
C VAL A 154 12.03 -4.07 -0.68
N PHE A 155 12.67 -5.01 -1.37
CA PHE A 155 13.80 -5.80 -0.85
C PHE A 155 15.06 -4.95 -0.68
N ARG A 156 15.37 -4.07 -1.63
CA ARG A 156 16.46 -3.09 -1.48
C ARG A 156 16.25 -2.25 -0.23
N ASP A 157 15.03 -1.75 -0.05
CA ASP A 157 14.65 -0.93 1.09
C ASP A 157 14.73 -1.71 2.40
N LEU A 158 14.34 -2.99 2.42
CA LEU A 158 14.51 -3.88 3.58
C LEU A 158 15.97 -3.99 4.03
N GLY A 159 16.91 -4.00 3.07
CA GLY A 159 18.35 -4.02 3.35
C GLY A 159 18.90 -2.69 3.88
N MET A 160 18.23 -1.57 3.61
CA MET A 160 18.62 -0.23 4.06
C MET A 160 17.94 0.19 5.37
N VAL A 161 16.85 -0.45 5.78
CA VAL A 161 16.19 -0.16 7.07
C VAL A 161 17.13 -0.57 8.20
N ALA A 162 17.61 0.43 8.96
CA ALA A 162 18.52 0.24 10.08
C ALA A 162 18.01 -0.87 11.04
N PRO A 163 18.89 -1.72 11.58
CA PRO A 163 18.52 -2.86 12.44
C PRO A 163 17.60 -2.50 13.62
N GLN A 164 17.64 -1.24 14.03
CA GLN A 164 16.98 -0.73 15.23
C GLN A 164 15.47 -0.53 15.08
N SER A 165 14.91 -0.46 13.86
CA SER A 165 13.46 -0.37 13.66
C SER A 165 12.86 -1.71 13.22
N ARG A 166 12.71 -2.63 14.18
CA ARG A 166 12.03 -3.93 13.99
C ARG A 166 10.66 -3.77 13.30
N TRP A 167 10.00 -2.65 13.54
CA TRP A 167 8.64 -2.37 13.07
C TRP A 167 8.61 -1.81 11.65
N ALA A 168 9.57 -0.97 11.26
CA ALA A 168 9.73 -0.59 9.85
C ALA A 168 10.02 -1.83 9.00
N ARG A 169 10.87 -2.76 9.48
CA ARG A 169 11.12 -4.04 8.81
C ARG A 169 9.85 -4.89 8.65
N ILE A 170 9.03 -5.01 9.69
CA ILE A 170 7.75 -5.75 9.59
C ILE A 170 6.80 -5.06 8.58
N GLY A 171 6.71 -3.72 8.59
CA GLY A 171 5.92 -2.98 7.61
C GLY A 171 6.35 -3.25 6.17
N VAL A 172 7.66 -3.21 5.90
CA VAL A 172 8.24 -3.56 4.59
C VAL A 172 7.97 -5.03 4.22
N TRP A 173 8.09 -5.96 5.19
CA TRP A 173 7.77 -7.38 4.99
C TRP A 173 6.33 -7.63 4.56
N TRP A 174 5.37 -6.86 5.07
CA TRP A 174 4.00 -7.03 4.61
C TRP A 174 3.79 -6.53 3.18
N TYR A 175 4.47 -5.45 2.76
CA TYR A 175 4.49 -5.08 1.34
C TYR A 175 5.06 -6.22 0.49
N VAL A 176 6.11 -6.91 0.95
CA VAL A 176 6.61 -8.13 0.30
C VAL A 176 5.49 -9.16 0.21
N VAL A 177 4.82 -9.50 1.32
CA VAL A 177 3.74 -10.50 1.33
C VAL A 177 2.61 -10.12 0.37
N GLY A 178 2.16 -8.86 0.37
CA GLY A 178 1.08 -8.39 -0.50
C GLY A 178 1.45 -8.45 -1.99
N TYR A 179 2.62 -7.93 -2.36
CA TYR A 179 3.09 -7.97 -3.75
C TYR A 179 3.50 -9.37 -4.20
N THR A 180 4.02 -10.22 -3.31
CA THR A 180 4.27 -11.63 -3.60
C THR A 180 2.97 -12.39 -3.80
N ALA A 181 1.93 -12.15 -2.97
CA ALA A 181 0.61 -12.77 -3.17
C ALA A 181 -0.01 -12.37 -4.52
N SER A 182 0.08 -11.09 -4.88
CA SER A 182 -0.38 -10.63 -6.20
C SER A 182 0.50 -11.17 -7.34
N GLY A 183 1.81 -11.24 -7.17
CA GLY A 183 2.72 -11.85 -8.14
C GLY A 183 2.43 -13.33 -8.35
N THR A 184 2.17 -14.09 -7.27
CA THR A 184 1.80 -15.50 -7.37
C THR A 184 0.46 -15.69 -8.08
N TYR A 185 -0.51 -14.78 -7.91
CA TYR A 185 -1.75 -14.79 -8.71
C TYR A 185 -1.47 -14.75 -10.21
N TRP A 186 -0.67 -13.79 -10.66
CA TRP A 186 -0.31 -13.66 -12.06
C TRP A 186 0.53 -14.86 -12.56
N LEU A 187 1.41 -15.42 -11.73
CA LEU A 187 2.15 -16.65 -12.06
C LEU A 187 1.22 -17.86 -12.16
N THR A 188 0.21 -17.98 -11.29
CA THR A 188 -0.81 -19.03 -11.42
C THR A 188 -1.57 -18.87 -12.73
N LEU A 189 -1.88 -17.65 -13.17
CA LEU A 189 -2.47 -17.43 -14.48
C LEU A 189 -1.55 -17.90 -15.62
N VAL A 190 -0.22 -17.71 -15.54
CA VAL A 190 0.72 -18.31 -16.51
C VAL A 190 0.60 -19.83 -16.52
N VAL A 191 0.57 -20.48 -15.36
CA VAL A 191 0.40 -21.93 -15.27
C VAL A 191 -0.93 -22.35 -15.90
N VAL A 192 -2.01 -21.62 -15.62
CA VAL A 192 -3.32 -21.84 -16.25
C VAL A 192 -3.21 -21.69 -17.76
N LEU A 193 -2.58 -20.64 -18.29
CA LEU A 193 -2.40 -20.46 -19.74
C LEU A 193 -1.69 -21.65 -20.38
N LEU A 194 -0.66 -22.18 -19.73
CA LEU A 194 0.13 -23.30 -20.22
C LEU A 194 -0.60 -24.64 -20.10
N THR A 195 -1.64 -24.73 -19.25
CA THR A 195 -2.28 -25.99 -18.87
C THR A 195 -3.81 -26.02 -19.05
N GLU A 196 -4.41 -24.97 -19.61
CA GLU A 196 -5.86 -24.75 -19.68
C GLU A 196 -6.62 -25.92 -20.30
N ARG A 197 -6.06 -26.55 -21.34
CA ARG A 197 -6.65 -27.73 -21.98
C ARG A 197 -6.67 -28.99 -21.10
N ARG A 198 -5.90 -29.01 -20.02
CA ARG A 198 -5.63 -30.19 -19.20
C ARG A 198 -6.22 -30.10 -17.79
N PHE A 199 -6.42 -28.90 -17.23
CA PHE A 199 -6.86 -28.72 -15.83
C PHE A 199 -7.85 -27.56 -15.60
N PRO A 200 -9.12 -27.67 -16.01
CA PRO A 200 -10.13 -26.60 -15.86
C PRO A 200 -10.44 -26.24 -14.40
N VAL A 201 -10.27 -27.18 -13.46
CA VAL A 201 -10.46 -26.95 -12.01
C VAL A 201 -9.46 -25.93 -11.46
N LEU A 202 -8.22 -25.91 -11.99
CA LEU A 202 -7.17 -24.98 -11.54
C LEU A 202 -7.58 -23.52 -11.80
N THR A 203 -8.23 -23.25 -12.93
CA THR A 203 -8.75 -21.93 -13.30
C THR A 203 -9.81 -21.45 -12.32
N VAL A 204 -10.72 -22.34 -11.91
CA VAL A 204 -11.79 -22.00 -10.95
C VAL A 204 -11.19 -21.66 -9.58
N VAL A 205 -10.22 -22.45 -9.11
CA VAL A 205 -9.52 -22.21 -7.84
C VAL A 205 -8.74 -20.89 -7.87
N ALA A 206 -8.01 -20.63 -8.95
CA ALA A 206 -7.25 -19.39 -9.13
C ALA A 206 -8.15 -18.15 -9.06
N ASN A 207 -9.29 -18.17 -9.76
CA ASN A 207 -10.21 -17.03 -9.81
C ASN A 207 -11.05 -16.86 -8.53
N SER A 208 -11.43 -17.95 -7.87
CA SER A 208 -12.37 -17.90 -6.73
C SER A 208 -11.68 -17.77 -5.37
N GLY A 209 -10.46 -18.28 -5.23
CA GLY A 209 -9.73 -18.29 -3.96
C GLY A 209 -8.55 -17.34 -3.93
N TRP A 210 -7.78 -17.28 -5.02
CA TRP A 210 -6.47 -16.61 -4.96
C TRP A 210 -6.59 -15.08 -5.03
N TYR A 211 -7.45 -14.54 -5.89
CA TYR A 211 -7.66 -13.08 -5.98
C TYR A 211 -8.13 -12.43 -4.66
N PRO A 212 -9.13 -12.96 -3.94
CA PRO A 212 -9.49 -12.41 -2.62
C PRO A 212 -8.33 -12.43 -1.62
N LEU A 213 -7.52 -13.50 -1.61
CA LEU A 213 -6.37 -13.62 -0.72
C LEU A 213 -5.31 -12.53 -1.00
N THR A 214 -5.07 -12.16 -2.25
CA THR A 214 -4.11 -11.09 -2.58
C THR A 214 -4.56 -9.73 -2.06
N VAL A 215 -5.85 -9.41 -2.23
CA VAL A 215 -6.45 -8.16 -1.72
C VAL A 215 -6.40 -8.11 -0.19
N MET A 216 -6.72 -9.22 0.49
CA MET A 216 -6.63 -9.31 1.95
C MET A 216 -5.19 -9.16 2.45
N ALA A 217 -4.23 -9.81 1.78
CA ALA A 217 -2.81 -9.70 2.13
C ALA A 217 -2.28 -8.26 2.00
N LEU A 218 -2.61 -7.57 0.90
CA LEU A 218 -2.25 -6.16 0.69
C LEU A 218 -2.95 -5.23 1.70
N THR A 219 -4.21 -5.50 2.04
CA THR A 219 -4.93 -4.75 3.07
C THR A 219 -4.22 -4.85 4.41
N GLY A 220 -3.82 -6.07 4.81
CA GLY A 220 -3.00 -6.29 6.00
C GLY A 220 -1.70 -5.51 5.96
N ALA A 221 -1.05 -5.45 4.80
CA ALA A 221 0.21 -4.74 4.62
C ALA A 221 0.12 -3.23 4.83
N VAL A 222 -0.98 -2.64 4.42
CA VAL A 222 -1.20 -1.20 4.59
C VAL A 222 -1.65 -0.87 6.02
N TRP A 223 -2.48 -1.70 6.65
CA TRP A 223 -2.98 -1.40 8.00
C TRP A 223 -1.98 -1.67 9.10
N TRP A 224 -1.05 -2.60 8.91
CA TRP A 224 -0.13 -2.95 9.96
C TRP A 224 0.75 -1.76 10.42
N PRO A 225 1.38 -0.97 9.54
CA PRO A 225 2.10 0.23 9.94
C PRO A 225 1.23 1.25 10.67
N VAL A 226 -0.06 1.36 10.32
CA VAL A 226 -1.01 2.25 11.00
C VAL A 226 -1.27 1.75 12.42
N GLY A 227 -1.54 0.45 12.58
CA GLY A 227 -1.70 -0.19 13.89
C GLY A 227 -0.45 -0.05 14.77
N ALA A 228 0.73 -0.28 14.18
CA ALA A 228 2.00 -0.07 14.88
C ALA A 228 2.16 1.40 15.31
N TRP A 229 1.88 2.36 14.42
CA TRP A 229 1.90 3.79 14.75
C TRP A 229 0.96 4.11 15.91
N LEU A 230 -0.28 3.60 15.91
CA LEU A 230 -1.24 3.81 16.99
C LEU A 230 -0.72 3.26 18.33
N VAL A 231 -0.09 2.10 18.32
CA VAL A 231 0.54 1.52 19.52
C VAL A 231 1.69 2.40 20.02
N PHE A 232 2.56 2.91 19.13
CA PHE A 232 3.65 3.81 19.52
C PHE A 232 3.15 5.15 20.04
N TYR A 233 2.16 5.72 19.35
CA TYR A 233 1.50 6.94 19.75
C TYR A 233 0.90 6.76 21.14
N GLY A 234 0.16 5.67 21.37
CA GLY A 234 -0.42 5.33 22.66
C GLY A 234 0.61 5.16 23.77
N ARG A 235 1.74 4.48 23.51
CA ARG A 235 2.84 4.35 24.46
C ARG A 235 3.48 5.68 24.80
N ALA A 236 3.78 6.50 23.81
CA ALA A 236 4.36 7.82 24.03
C ALA A 236 3.41 8.76 24.78
N VAL A 237 2.10 8.67 24.52
CA VAL A 237 1.06 9.35 25.32
C VAL A 237 1.06 8.85 26.77
N ALA A 238 1.14 7.54 26.98
CA ALA A 238 1.18 6.95 28.33
C ALA A 238 2.45 7.38 29.10
N ASP A 239 3.62 7.32 28.45
CA ASP A 239 4.90 7.74 29.01
C ASP A 239 4.89 9.23 29.37
N PHE A 240 4.37 10.08 28.47
CA PHE A 240 4.22 11.50 28.74
C PHE A 240 3.26 11.78 29.89
N ARG A 241 2.10 11.12 29.93
CA ARG A 241 1.14 11.28 31.03
C ARG A 241 1.72 10.81 32.37
N SER A 242 2.50 9.73 32.35
CA SER A 242 3.18 9.21 33.54
C SER A 242 4.23 10.21 34.04
N ALA A 243 5.13 10.66 33.15
CA ALA A 243 6.15 11.65 33.47
C ALA A 243 5.52 12.96 33.99
N TRP A 244 4.47 13.43 33.32
CA TRP A 244 3.72 14.62 33.72
C TRP A 244 3.12 14.52 35.13
N ARG A 245 2.52 13.38 35.48
CA ARG A 245 1.99 13.15 36.84
C ARG A 245 3.11 13.16 37.88
N GLY A 246 4.25 12.56 37.55
CA GLY A 246 5.44 12.52 38.42
C GLY A 246 6.08 13.88 38.71
N LEU A 247 5.86 14.90 37.87
CA LEU A 247 6.39 16.25 38.11
C LEU A 247 5.89 16.85 39.43
N ALA A 248 4.65 16.55 39.83
CA ALA A 248 4.08 17.03 41.09
C ALA A 248 4.87 16.51 42.30
N GLU A 249 5.17 15.21 42.29
CA GLU A 249 5.91 14.52 43.35
C GLU A 249 7.36 14.99 43.43
N ARG A 250 7.90 15.49 42.32
CA ARG A 250 9.27 16.03 42.21
C ARG A 250 9.35 17.53 42.51
N GLY A 251 8.29 18.09 43.07
CA GLY A 251 8.26 19.44 43.64
C GLY A 251 8.02 20.55 42.63
N TRP A 252 7.63 20.25 41.39
CA TRP A 252 7.25 21.29 40.41
C TRP A 252 5.97 21.99 40.86
N SER A 253 5.95 23.33 40.78
CA SER A 253 4.75 24.10 41.06
C SER A 253 3.66 23.86 40.00
N ARG A 254 2.42 24.24 40.31
CA ARG A 254 1.31 24.13 39.35
C ARG A 254 1.53 25.01 38.11
N ALA A 255 2.02 26.24 38.29
CA ALA A 255 2.27 27.18 37.21
C ALA A 255 3.37 26.69 36.25
N GLU A 256 4.52 26.24 36.78
CA GLU A 256 5.62 25.69 35.97
C GLU A 256 5.17 24.48 35.16
N ARG A 257 4.36 23.61 35.76
CA ARG A 257 3.74 22.50 35.06
C ARG A 257 2.89 23.03 33.91
N GLU A 258 1.88 23.85 34.17
CA GLU A 258 0.92 24.32 33.14
C GLU A 258 1.62 24.98 31.94
N GLU A 259 2.64 25.81 32.19
CA GLU A 259 3.45 26.40 31.13
C GLU A 259 4.23 25.34 30.34
N PHE A 260 4.88 24.41 31.04
CA PHE A 260 5.65 23.34 30.42
C PHE A 260 4.78 22.38 29.59
N TRP A 261 3.54 22.13 30.02
CA TRP A 261 2.55 21.37 29.26
C TRP A 261 2.24 22.04 27.93
N ALA A 262 1.94 23.34 27.96
CA ALA A 262 1.63 24.10 26.76
C ALA A 262 2.80 24.08 25.76
N GLN A 263 4.04 24.18 26.25
CA GLN A 263 5.25 24.08 25.42
C GLN A 263 5.50 22.66 24.88
N SER A 264 5.32 21.64 25.73
CA SER A 264 5.51 20.24 25.36
C SER A 264 4.46 19.76 24.35
N LEU A 265 3.25 20.33 24.38
CA LEU A 265 2.20 20.04 23.40
C LEU A 265 2.45 20.67 22.02
N ARG A 266 3.34 21.67 21.90
CA ARG A 266 3.67 22.26 20.59
C ARG A 266 4.36 21.23 19.70
N GLY A 267 3.64 20.79 18.67
CA GLY A 267 4.09 19.75 17.73
C GLY A 267 3.83 18.31 18.22
N TRP A 268 3.07 18.13 19.30
CA TRP A 268 2.74 16.81 19.86
C TRP A 268 2.10 15.87 18.84
N TYR A 269 1.15 16.38 18.05
CA TYR A 269 0.45 15.60 17.03
C TYR A 269 1.39 15.05 15.94
N LEU A 270 2.56 15.66 15.76
CA LEU A 270 3.59 15.22 14.80
C LEU A 270 4.59 14.25 15.43
N SER A 271 4.91 14.41 16.73
CA SER A 271 5.90 13.56 17.40
C SER A 271 5.70 13.50 18.92
N PRO A 272 4.83 12.60 19.40
CA PRO A 272 4.61 12.39 20.84
C PRO A 272 5.89 12.00 21.58
N ALA A 273 6.75 11.21 20.93
CA ALA A 273 8.02 10.77 21.50
C ALA A 273 8.97 11.95 21.77
N LYS A 274 9.02 12.96 20.88
CA LYS A 274 9.82 14.17 21.13
C LYS A 274 9.29 14.95 22.32
N ALA A 275 7.98 15.03 22.49
CA ALA A 275 7.40 15.71 23.62
C ALA A 275 7.65 14.96 24.93
N ALA A 276 7.49 13.63 24.96
CA ALA A 276 7.90 12.80 26.12
C ALA A 276 9.39 12.96 26.44
N TYR A 277 10.25 13.04 25.42
CA TYR A 277 11.68 13.31 25.59
C TYR A 277 11.95 14.69 26.19
N ARG A 278 11.28 15.75 25.72
CA ARG A 278 11.38 17.10 26.29
C ARG A 278 11.03 17.11 27.78
N VAL A 279 10.01 16.36 28.21
CA VAL A 279 9.68 16.20 29.63
C VAL A 279 10.85 15.62 30.41
N ARG A 280 11.47 14.56 29.91
CA ARG A 280 12.60 13.92 30.60
C ARG A 280 13.84 14.82 30.67
N VAL A 281 14.10 15.61 29.62
CA VAL A 281 15.20 16.58 29.62
C VAL A 281 14.95 17.70 30.63
N ALA A 282 13.76 18.32 30.59
CA ALA A 282 13.40 19.37 31.52
C ALA A 282 13.41 18.89 32.99
N GLU A 283 12.99 17.64 33.20
CA GLU A 283 13.08 17.00 34.52
C GLU A 283 14.52 16.83 35.01
N ALA A 284 15.44 16.42 34.13
CA ALA A 284 16.86 16.31 34.45
C ALA A 284 17.47 17.68 34.75
N ASP A 285 17.16 18.70 33.95
CA ASP A 285 17.65 20.06 34.14
C ASP A 285 17.19 20.66 35.49
N HIS A 286 15.92 20.47 35.83
CA HIS A 286 15.38 20.91 37.12
C HIS A 286 15.97 20.14 38.32
N ALA A 287 16.32 18.87 38.17
CA ALA A 287 17.01 18.12 39.22
C ALA A 287 18.43 18.65 39.46
N ILE A 288 19.13 19.04 38.39
CA ILE A 288 20.47 19.63 38.46
C ILE A 288 20.43 21.01 39.14
N SER A 289 19.47 21.87 38.79
CA SER A 289 19.37 23.22 39.37
C SER A 289 19.17 23.17 40.90
N ARG A 290 18.24 22.32 41.39
CA ARG A 290 18.02 22.16 42.83
C ARG A 290 19.20 21.55 43.58
N ALA A 291 19.94 20.65 42.95
CA ALA A 291 21.14 20.08 43.55
C ALA A 291 22.25 21.15 43.72
N GLY A 292 22.31 22.12 42.81
CA GLY A 292 23.18 23.28 42.91
C GLY A 292 22.81 24.21 44.08
N GLU A 293 21.52 24.52 44.23
CA GLU A 293 21.00 25.38 45.31
C GLU A 293 21.31 24.80 46.71
N LYS A 294 21.17 23.48 46.88
CA LYS A 294 21.48 22.79 48.14
C LYS A 294 22.97 22.78 48.52
N ARG A 295 23.89 22.97 47.56
CA ARG A 295 25.34 23.00 47.83
C ARG A 295 25.84 24.41 48.15
N GLY A 296 25.07 25.44 47.81
CA GLY A 296 25.39 26.85 48.08
C GLY A 296 24.85 27.37 49.42
N GLN A 297 24.03 26.57 50.12
CA GLN A 297 23.56 26.80 51.49
C GLN A 297 24.44 26.04 52.47
#